data_AF-A0A946XJ81-F1
#
_entry.id   AF-A0A946XJ81-F1
#
_cell.length_a   1.000
_cell.length_b   1.000
_cell.length_c   1.000
_cell.angle_alpha   90.00
_cell.angle_beta   90.00
_cell.angle_gamma   90.00
#
_symmetry.space_group_name_H-M   'P 1'
#
loop_
_entity.id
_entity.type
_entity.pdbx_description
1 polymer ?
#
loop_
_entity_poly.entity_id
_entity_poly.type
_entity_poly.pdbx_seq_one_letter_code
_entity_poly.pdbx_strand_id
1 'polypeptide(L)'
;MKITKQIGWSLLFVSFIFSSFVSTAQNVVVTDDNTYTPDASAMLDVKSTTKGLLIPRVTKTERDNFSSAAEGLLIFQTDNTPGFYAYIGAQWVLLFAGNVEINDLTDGKTGGLSVFLGTNAGVNDDNSSNKNAFFGYYAGYSNTSGHDNNFFGYYSGASNTSGYLNVFNGYRSGSSNTTGYYNTAVGSNSLSSNTDGLGNTALGYQSLYLNSSGQVNTAIGQDALYNNTSNLNTAIGFEALYKNTTGTNNVGIGSGANYNNQTGGNNVAIGYEAGKGTTTHNKTGGIFIGYQAGAGEDNSNKLYIENSNSASPLIYGEFDTDLLKINADFELANGTKASNLKFFEPSGSGSNYTKFQTQAQSGDVTYTLPEADGSSGQLLQTDGSGALSWEDDGGAASIDDLSDGINDGSSIFFGTNAGANDNGGNKNTGIGTSSLAGNTSGNYNTAYGYKALFSNTTGWTNIAIGGSALENNTTGEYNIAVGGSALNSNIANSRSTAIGFFAMYYADDRASGRLSYNTAIGTRL
;
A
#
# COMPACT_ATOMS: atom_id res chain seq x y z
N MET A 1 20.89 39.58 -124.07
CA MET A 1 21.24 38.23 -124.58
C MET A 1 22.57 37.80 -123.96
N LYS A 2 22.91 36.49 -124.00
CA LYS A 2 24.11 35.78 -123.47
C LYS A 2 25.48 36.42 -123.87
N ILE A 3 26.69 36.16 -123.29
CA ILE A 3 27.25 35.46 -122.08
C ILE A 3 28.76 35.89 -121.91
N THR A 4 29.43 35.61 -120.78
CA THR A 4 30.85 35.94 -120.42
C THR A 4 31.70 34.69 -120.05
N LYS A 5 33.00 34.54 -120.42
CA LYS A 5 34.29 35.01 -119.77
C LYS A 5 34.50 34.50 -118.32
N GLN A 6 35.70 34.12 -117.80
CA GLN A 6 37.14 34.16 -118.20
C GLN A 6 37.89 32.90 -117.62
N ILE A 7 39.04 32.39 -118.08
CA ILE A 7 40.49 32.81 -118.02
C ILE A 7 41.09 32.91 -116.58
N GLY A 8 42.31 32.36 -116.34
CA GLY A 8 42.92 32.13 -115.01
C GLY A 8 44.43 32.40 -114.82
N TRP A 9 44.93 32.06 -113.63
CA TRP A 9 46.25 32.35 -113.02
C TRP A 9 46.62 31.20 -112.04
N SER A 10 47.86 30.90 -111.60
CA SER A 10 49.24 31.24 -112.03
C SER A 10 50.28 30.33 -111.30
N LEU A 11 51.57 30.44 -111.62
CA LEU A 11 52.70 29.70 -111.02
C LEU A 11 53.14 30.18 -109.61
N LEU A 12 53.47 29.23 -108.72
CA LEU A 12 54.47 29.35 -107.64
C LEU A 12 54.81 27.94 -107.10
N PHE A 13 55.83 27.25 -107.63
CA PHE A 13 57.17 27.14 -107.01
C PHE A 13 57.13 26.91 -105.48
N VAL A 14 57.32 25.68 -105.01
CA VAL A 14 58.65 25.08 -104.76
C VAL A 14 59.50 25.95 -103.83
N SER A 15 59.36 25.71 -102.52
CA SER A 15 60.29 26.20 -101.50
C SER A 15 60.27 25.31 -100.25
N PHE A 16 61.44 24.75 -99.93
CA PHE A 16 61.89 24.23 -98.63
C PHE A 16 61.06 23.17 -97.87
N ILE A 17 61.54 21.92 -98.02
CA ILE A 17 61.64 20.95 -96.92
C ILE A 17 62.78 21.41 -95.97
N PHE A 18 62.79 20.94 -94.72
CA PHE A 18 63.82 21.14 -93.66
C PHE A 18 63.83 22.50 -92.91
N SER A 19 63.16 22.52 -91.75
CA SER A 19 63.80 22.98 -90.51
C SER A 19 63.22 22.22 -89.30
N SER A 20 63.99 21.27 -88.75
CA SER A 20 63.58 20.46 -87.61
C SER A 20 64.09 21.10 -86.30
N PHE A 21 63.19 21.62 -85.48
CA PHE A 21 63.51 22.04 -84.11
C PHE A 21 63.06 20.96 -83.12
N VAL A 22 64.00 20.50 -82.30
CA VAL A 22 63.71 19.59 -81.18
C VAL A 22 63.21 20.45 -80.01
N SER A 23 61.94 20.29 -79.64
CA SER A 23 61.39 20.88 -78.43
C SER A 23 61.52 19.87 -77.28
N THR A 24 62.25 20.24 -76.23
CA THR A 24 62.25 19.51 -74.95
C THR A 24 60.98 19.84 -74.19
N ALA A 25 60.33 18.83 -73.59
CA ALA A 25 59.04 18.99 -72.93
C ALA A 25 59.06 20.09 -71.85
N GLN A 26 58.23 21.11 -72.06
CA GLN A 26 57.89 22.12 -71.05
C GLN A 26 56.63 21.66 -70.32
N ASN A 27 56.48 22.06 -69.06
CA ASN A 27 55.21 21.93 -68.34
C ASN A 27 54.12 22.74 -69.06
N VAL A 28 52.97 22.11 -69.30
CA VAL A 28 51.89 22.74 -70.08
C VAL A 28 51.07 23.62 -69.14
N VAL A 29 51.15 24.94 -69.31
CA VAL A 29 50.26 25.88 -68.62
C VAL A 29 49.09 26.28 -69.52
N VAL A 30 47.87 26.22 -68.97
CA VAL A 30 46.65 26.69 -69.64
C VAL A 30 46.01 27.74 -68.75
N THR A 31 46.20 29.02 -69.09
CA THR A 31 45.72 30.14 -68.27
C THR A 31 45.20 31.31 -69.11
N ASP A 32 44.33 32.11 -68.52
CA ASP A 32 43.97 33.46 -68.99
C ASP A 32 44.55 34.60 -68.12
N ASP A 33 45.44 34.26 -67.17
CA ASP A 33 46.25 35.19 -66.39
C ASP A 33 47.70 35.17 -66.90
N ASN A 34 48.08 36.20 -67.68
CA ASN A 34 49.42 36.35 -68.24
C ASN A 34 50.52 36.64 -67.19
N THR A 35 50.18 36.76 -65.89
CA THR A 35 51.14 36.91 -64.79
C THR A 35 51.34 35.64 -63.99
N TYR A 36 50.55 34.59 -64.26
CA TYR A 36 50.67 33.31 -63.57
C TYR A 36 51.94 32.56 -63.96
N THR A 37 52.69 32.09 -62.97
CA THR A 37 53.84 31.19 -63.15
C THR A 37 53.39 29.77 -62.79
N PRO A 38 53.45 28.79 -63.71
CA PRO A 38 52.99 27.43 -63.43
C PRO A 38 53.89 26.71 -62.42
N ASP A 39 53.31 25.79 -61.66
CA ASP A 39 54.05 25.01 -60.68
C ASP A 39 55.08 24.09 -61.35
N ALA A 40 56.28 24.01 -60.76
CA ALA A 40 57.39 23.22 -61.29
C ALA A 40 57.20 21.69 -61.14
N SER A 41 56.25 21.24 -60.31
CA SER A 41 55.85 19.84 -60.17
C SER A 41 54.70 19.43 -61.09
N ALA A 42 53.97 20.40 -61.66
CA ALA A 42 52.81 20.13 -62.51
C ALA A 42 53.24 19.87 -63.97
N MET A 43 52.85 18.71 -64.52
CA MET A 43 53.01 18.41 -65.95
C MET A 43 51.97 19.17 -66.81
N LEU A 44 50.79 19.39 -66.24
CA LEU A 44 49.71 20.23 -66.75
C LEU A 44 49.19 21.09 -65.59
N ASP A 45 49.25 22.40 -65.74
CA ASP A 45 48.73 23.39 -64.78
C ASP A 45 47.64 24.23 -65.46
N VAL A 46 46.47 24.37 -64.82
CA VAL A 46 45.29 25.02 -65.40
C VAL A 46 44.76 26.08 -64.44
N LYS A 47 45.03 27.36 -64.78
CA LYS A 47 44.71 28.50 -63.92
C LYS A 47 43.75 29.46 -64.61
N SER A 48 42.53 29.55 -64.13
CA SER A 48 41.60 30.62 -64.49
C SER A 48 40.71 30.98 -63.31
N THR A 49 40.16 32.20 -63.32
CA THR A 49 39.07 32.62 -62.43
C THR A 49 37.71 32.68 -63.14
N THR A 50 37.67 32.45 -64.47
CA THR A 50 36.45 32.57 -65.29
C THR A 50 36.14 31.35 -66.16
N LYS A 51 37.09 30.42 -66.29
CA LYS A 51 36.98 29.20 -67.11
C LYS A 51 37.32 27.96 -66.28
N GLY A 52 36.83 26.80 -66.70
CA GLY A 52 37.17 25.49 -66.13
C GLY A 52 37.77 24.55 -67.18
N LEU A 53 38.37 23.44 -66.71
CA LEU A 53 38.89 22.39 -67.58
C LEU A 53 37.75 21.49 -68.08
N LEU A 54 37.48 21.50 -69.39
CA LEU A 54 36.51 20.60 -70.00
C LEU A 54 37.15 19.23 -70.29
N ILE A 55 37.04 18.33 -69.32
CA ILE A 55 37.45 16.92 -69.42
C ILE A 55 36.71 16.21 -70.58
N PRO A 56 37.33 15.24 -71.29
CA PRO A 56 36.70 14.49 -72.38
C PRO A 56 35.32 13.92 -71.99
N ARG A 57 34.32 14.27 -72.80
CA ARG A 57 32.93 13.90 -72.62
C ARG A 57 32.58 12.73 -73.55
N VAL A 58 32.34 11.55 -73.00
CA VAL A 58 32.15 10.31 -73.77
C VAL A 58 30.98 9.48 -73.25
N THR A 59 30.36 8.68 -74.12
CA THR A 59 29.39 7.66 -73.70
C THR A 59 30.08 6.47 -73.04
N LYS A 60 29.32 5.67 -72.29
CA LYS A 60 29.78 4.40 -71.71
C LYS A 60 30.27 3.44 -72.79
N THR A 61 29.62 3.39 -73.95
CA THR A 61 30.06 2.55 -75.08
C THR A 61 31.41 3.01 -75.62
N GLU A 62 31.62 4.32 -75.76
CA GLU A 62 32.93 4.86 -76.19
C GLU A 62 34.01 4.61 -75.12
N ARG A 63 33.70 4.84 -73.84
CA ARG A 63 34.56 4.56 -72.68
C ARG A 63 34.98 3.09 -72.61
N ASP A 64 34.03 2.16 -72.74
CA ASP A 64 34.29 0.72 -72.64
C ASP A 64 35.08 0.21 -73.85
N ASN A 65 35.10 0.95 -74.97
CA ASN A 65 35.96 0.70 -76.13
C ASN A 65 37.41 1.23 -75.94
N PHE A 66 37.77 1.83 -74.79
CA PHE A 66 39.15 2.27 -74.52
C PHE A 66 40.06 1.05 -74.22
N SER A 67 40.51 0.39 -75.28
CA SER A 67 41.29 -0.86 -75.26
C SER A 67 42.63 -0.83 -74.51
N SER A 68 43.10 0.36 -74.11
CA SER A 68 44.33 0.57 -73.32
C SER A 68 44.23 1.86 -72.49
N ALA A 69 43.12 2.02 -71.75
CA ALA A 69 42.97 3.13 -70.80
C ALA A 69 44.14 3.18 -69.80
N ALA A 70 44.79 4.33 -69.70
CA ALA A 70 45.87 4.54 -68.72
C ALA A 70 45.30 4.64 -67.30
N GLU A 71 46.03 4.15 -66.30
CA GLU A 71 45.68 4.39 -64.91
C GLU A 71 45.72 5.88 -64.58
N GLY A 72 44.70 6.38 -63.88
CA GLY A 72 44.48 7.80 -63.63
C GLY A 72 43.77 8.55 -64.77
N LEU A 73 43.43 7.90 -65.89
CA LEU A 73 42.70 8.55 -66.98
C LEU A 73 41.31 9.00 -66.52
N LEU A 74 41.08 10.31 -66.50
CA LEU A 74 39.82 10.95 -66.11
C LEU A 74 38.96 11.27 -67.34
N ILE A 75 37.68 10.91 -67.27
CA ILE A 75 36.63 11.32 -68.23
C ILE A 75 35.43 11.92 -67.50
N PHE A 76 34.57 12.63 -68.23
CA PHE A 76 33.19 12.84 -67.84
C PHE A 76 32.31 11.90 -68.69
N GLN A 77 31.76 10.85 -68.10
CA GLN A 77 30.79 10.01 -68.80
C GLN A 77 29.48 10.80 -68.98
N THR A 78 28.92 10.81 -70.19
CA THR A 78 27.74 11.65 -70.52
C THR A 78 26.39 10.95 -70.41
N ASP A 79 26.39 9.62 -70.34
CA ASP A 79 25.22 8.75 -70.29
C ASP A 79 25.37 7.71 -69.16
N ASN A 80 24.41 6.78 -69.05
CA ASN A 80 24.43 5.55 -68.23
C ASN A 80 25.15 5.69 -66.86
N THR A 81 24.59 6.58 -66.02
CA THR A 81 25.22 7.24 -64.87
C THR A 81 26.26 8.29 -65.29
N PRO A 82 25.83 9.53 -65.65
CA PRO A 82 26.75 10.61 -65.99
C PRO A 82 27.55 11.10 -64.79
N GLY A 83 28.83 11.44 -64.98
CA GLY A 83 29.70 11.92 -63.91
C GLY A 83 31.19 11.78 -64.22
N PHE A 84 32.04 12.18 -63.26
CA PHE A 84 33.49 12.05 -63.39
C PHE A 84 33.95 10.62 -63.07
N TYR A 85 34.46 9.91 -64.07
CA TYR A 85 35.03 8.57 -63.90
C TYR A 85 36.53 8.60 -64.11
N ALA A 86 37.29 7.92 -63.25
CA ALA A 86 38.69 7.61 -63.46
C ALA A 86 38.90 6.10 -63.69
N TYR A 87 39.85 5.76 -64.56
CA TYR A 87 40.30 4.38 -64.72
C TYR A 87 41.39 4.03 -63.70
N ILE A 88 41.15 3.05 -62.83
CA ILE A 88 42.06 2.64 -61.75
C ILE A 88 42.89 1.40 -62.11
N GLY A 89 43.43 1.36 -63.34
CA GLY A 89 44.27 0.27 -63.86
C GLY A 89 43.53 -1.04 -64.17
N ALA A 90 42.38 -1.29 -63.54
CA ALA A 90 41.53 -2.47 -63.76
C ALA A 90 40.10 -2.12 -64.21
N GLN A 91 39.51 -1.04 -63.70
CA GLN A 91 38.11 -0.67 -63.94
C GLN A 91 37.86 0.85 -63.88
N TRP A 92 36.72 1.29 -64.39
CA TRP A 92 36.25 2.67 -64.31
C TRP A 92 35.45 2.91 -63.02
N VAL A 93 35.90 3.84 -62.18
CA VAL A 93 35.26 4.20 -60.90
C VAL A 93 34.74 5.64 -60.96
N LEU A 94 33.48 5.83 -60.54
CA LEU A 94 32.84 7.14 -60.37
C LEU A 94 33.47 7.83 -59.15
N LEU A 95 34.14 8.97 -59.35
CA LEU A 95 34.87 9.67 -58.28
C LEU A 95 33.96 10.52 -57.39
N PHE A 96 33.00 11.23 -58.00
CA PHE A 96 32.07 12.11 -57.28
C PHE A 96 30.70 12.10 -57.95
N ALA A 97 29.66 11.90 -57.14
CA ALA A 97 28.25 12.05 -57.50
C ALA A 97 27.59 13.11 -56.59
N GLY A 98 28.26 14.26 -56.44
CA GLY A 98 27.92 15.27 -55.44
C GLY A 98 28.36 14.89 -54.02
N ASN A 99 27.94 15.69 -53.04
CA ASN A 99 28.02 15.33 -51.63
C ASN A 99 27.08 14.14 -51.37
N VAL A 100 27.54 13.11 -50.67
CA VAL A 100 26.63 12.25 -49.89
C VAL A 100 26.32 12.97 -48.57
N GLU A 101 25.62 14.10 -48.71
CA GLU A 101 24.47 14.37 -47.85
C GLU A 101 23.49 13.19 -47.97
N ILE A 102 22.47 13.10 -47.10
CA ILE A 102 21.45 12.06 -47.24
C ILE A 102 20.57 12.42 -48.44
N ASN A 103 21.06 12.19 -49.66
CA ASN A 103 20.55 12.74 -50.92
C ASN A 103 19.11 12.29 -51.25
N ASP A 104 18.67 11.17 -50.65
CA ASP A 104 17.28 10.72 -50.65
C ASP A 104 16.31 11.67 -49.90
N LEU A 105 16.83 12.74 -49.25
CA LEU A 105 16.12 13.92 -48.71
C LEU A 105 15.27 14.71 -49.73
N THR A 106 14.94 14.14 -50.90
CA THR A 106 14.05 14.78 -51.87
C THR A 106 12.64 15.06 -51.32
N ASP A 107 12.25 14.44 -50.20
CA ASP A 107 11.04 14.72 -49.43
C ASP A 107 11.26 15.55 -48.14
N GLY A 108 12.50 15.69 -47.68
CA GLY A 108 12.81 16.19 -46.34
C GLY A 108 12.88 17.71 -46.25
N LYS A 109 11.75 18.34 -45.91
CA LYS A 109 11.71 19.79 -45.68
C LYS A 109 12.53 20.17 -44.44
N THR A 110 13.32 21.24 -44.57
CA THR A 110 13.88 22.02 -43.47
C THR A 110 13.14 23.36 -43.37
N GLY A 111 11.84 23.27 -43.06
CA GLY A 111 10.99 24.43 -42.76
C GLY A 111 11.13 24.84 -41.30
N GLY A 112 11.36 26.12 -41.05
CA GLY A 112 11.55 26.65 -39.69
C GLY A 112 12.73 26.01 -38.95
N LEU A 113 12.47 25.46 -37.76
CA LEU A 113 13.45 24.70 -36.96
C LEU A 113 13.21 23.18 -37.02
N SER A 114 12.32 22.71 -37.90
CA SER A 114 11.92 21.30 -37.99
C SER A 114 12.83 20.49 -38.92
N VAL A 115 12.90 19.17 -38.69
CA VAL A 115 13.65 18.19 -39.49
C VAL A 115 12.73 17.02 -39.83
N PHE A 116 12.50 16.77 -41.12
CA PHE A 116 11.69 15.64 -41.60
C PHE A 116 12.52 14.75 -42.54
N LEU A 117 12.53 13.43 -42.33
CA LEU A 117 13.11 12.43 -43.25
C LEU A 117 12.05 11.42 -43.70
N GLY A 118 11.89 11.22 -45.01
CA GLY A 118 11.12 10.12 -45.59
C GLY A 118 9.70 10.49 -46.02
N THR A 119 9.12 9.63 -46.86
CA THR A 119 8.07 10.08 -47.80
C THR A 119 6.82 10.59 -47.11
N ASN A 120 6.50 11.85 -47.44
CA ASN A 120 5.41 12.65 -46.86
C ASN A 120 5.49 12.85 -45.32
N ALA A 121 6.68 12.73 -44.71
CA ALA A 121 6.89 13.18 -43.34
C ALA A 121 6.73 14.70 -43.23
N GLY A 122 5.94 15.19 -42.27
CA GLY A 122 5.68 16.63 -42.07
C GLY A 122 5.14 17.37 -43.31
N VAL A 123 4.46 16.67 -44.23
CA VAL A 123 4.13 17.24 -45.55
C VAL A 123 3.17 18.44 -45.49
N ASN A 124 2.36 18.56 -44.43
CA ASN A 124 1.43 19.68 -44.22
C ASN A 124 1.95 20.78 -43.27
N ASP A 125 3.19 20.68 -42.76
CA ASP A 125 3.75 21.63 -41.77
C ASP A 125 3.77 23.06 -42.35
N ASP A 126 3.37 24.03 -41.51
CA ASP A 126 3.21 25.45 -41.90
C ASP A 126 4.54 26.18 -42.12
N ASN A 127 5.67 25.53 -41.83
CA ASN A 127 7.05 26.05 -41.92
C ASN A 127 7.34 27.18 -40.93
N SER A 128 6.50 27.31 -39.87
CA SER A 128 6.81 28.15 -38.73
C SER A 128 7.85 27.48 -37.81
N SER A 129 8.14 28.07 -36.64
CA SER A 129 9.22 27.62 -35.76
C SER A 129 8.85 26.38 -34.91
N ASN A 130 8.27 25.35 -35.52
CA ASN A 130 7.70 24.19 -34.84
C ASN A 130 8.74 23.28 -34.16
N LYS A 131 9.99 23.24 -34.63
CA LYS A 131 11.09 22.38 -34.09
C LYS A 131 10.75 20.88 -34.01
N ASN A 132 9.90 20.40 -34.90
CA ASN A 132 9.52 18.99 -34.97
C ASN A 132 10.67 18.12 -35.51
N ALA A 133 10.73 16.86 -35.12
CA ALA A 133 11.68 15.88 -35.64
C ALA A 133 10.94 14.61 -36.09
N PHE A 134 10.66 14.46 -37.39
CA PHE A 134 9.88 13.35 -37.93
C PHE A 134 10.71 12.44 -38.85
N PHE A 135 10.59 11.13 -38.69
CA PHE A 135 11.39 10.13 -39.38
C PHE A 135 10.53 8.95 -39.85
N GLY A 136 10.41 8.76 -41.16
CA GLY A 136 9.73 7.62 -41.78
C GLY A 136 8.46 7.99 -42.54
N TYR A 137 8.02 7.05 -43.39
CA TYR A 137 6.87 7.20 -44.27
C TYR A 137 5.61 7.69 -43.51
N TYR A 138 5.07 8.84 -43.91
CA TYR A 138 3.90 9.51 -43.32
C TYR A 138 4.04 9.89 -41.82
N ALA A 139 5.27 9.99 -41.29
CA ALA A 139 5.49 10.46 -39.91
C ALA A 139 5.06 11.93 -39.76
N GLY A 140 4.10 12.21 -38.86
CA GLY A 140 3.54 13.55 -38.68
C GLY A 140 2.86 14.13 -39.93
N TYR A 141 2.35 13.29 -40.85
CA TYR A 141 1.80 13.70 -42.14
C TYR A 141 0.86 14.91 -42.07
N SER A 142 -0.06 14.94 -41.10
CA SER A 142 -1.12 15.96 -40.98
C SER A 142 -0.72 17.19 -40.18
N ASN A 143 0.52 17.26 -39.67
CA ASN A 143 0.93 18.34 -38.76
C ASN A 143 0.91 19.65 -39.53
N THR A 144 0.29 20.67 -38.94
CA THR A 144 0.29 22.04 -39.46
C THR A 144 1.04 22.98 -38.53
N SER A 145 0.75 22.91 -37.22
CA SER A 145 1.21 23.88 -36.19
C SER A 145 1.53 23.23 -34.83
N GLY A 146 1.57 21.90 -34.79
CA GLY A 146 1.97 21.16 -33.58
C GLY A 146 3.48 21.18 -33.45
N HIS A 147 4.03 21.47 -32.29
CA HIS A 147 5.45 21.84 -32.11
C HIS A 147 6.17 21.02 -31.03
N ASP A 148 7.52 21.08 -31.07
CA ASP A 148 8.45 20.36 -30.19
C ASP A 148 8.16 18.83 -30.11
N ASN A 149 7.62 18.23 -31.19
CA ASN A 149 7.31 16.79 -31.26
C ASN A 149 8.45 15.97 -31.88
N ASN A 150 8.57 14.69 -31.49
CA ASN A 150 9.51 13.73 -32.06
C ASN A 150 8.77 12.44 -32.49
N PHE A 151 8.66 12.19 -33.79
CA PHE A 151 7.95 11.03 -34.35
C PHE A 151 8.90 10.15 -35.18
N PHE A 152 9.03 8.88 -34.82
CA PHE A 152 9.91 7.91 -35.49
C PHE A 152 9.11 6.65 -35.89
N GLY A 153 9.10 6.32 -37.17
CA GLY A 153 8.47 5.12 -37.72
C GLY A 153 7.28 5.38 -38.65
N TYR A 154 6.92 4.33 -39.39
CA TYR A 154 5.84 4.32 -40.39
C TYR A 154 4.49 4.75 -39.79
N TYR A 155 3.92 5.86 -40.29
CA TYR A 155 2.71 6.52 -39.77
C TYR A 155 2.75 6.90 -38.28
N SER A 156 3.94 7.15 -37.72
CA SER A 156 4.07 7.68 -36.36
C SER A 156 3.50 9.10 -36.29
N GLY A 157 2.53 9.34 -35.39
CA GLY A 157 1.85 10.64 -35.25
C GLY A 157 1.11 11.15 -36.50
N ALA A 158 0.73 10.29 -37.45
CA ALA A 158 0.30 10.70 -38.79
C ALA A 158 -0.89 11.68 -38.85
N SER A 159 -1.83 11.62 -37.89
CA SER A 159 -2.99 12.52 -37.81
C SER A 159 -2.77 13.80 -36.99
N ASN A 160 -1.59 13.98 -36.38
CA ASN A 160 -1.32 15.10 -35.48
C ASN A 160 -1.44 16.41 -36.27
N THR A 161 -2.18 17.40 -35.79
CA THR A 161 -2.38 18.69 -36.48
C THR A 161 -1.78 19.85 -35.70
N SER A 162 -2.09 19.93 -34.39
CA SER A 162 -1.66 20.99 -33.48
C SER A 162 -1.17 20.49 -32.10
N GLY A 163 -1.20 19.18 -31.84
CA GLY A 163 -0.65 18.60 -30.62
C GLY A 163 0.87 18.78 -30.52
N TYR A 164 1.38 19.00 -29.31
CA TYR A 164 2.77 19.43 -29.06
C TYR A 164 3.46 18.62 -27.94
N LEU A 165 4.81 18.66 -27.92
CA LEU A 165 5.64 17.96 -26.93
C LEU A 165 5.31 16.46 -26.79
N ASN A 166 4.96 15.80 -27.90
CA ASN A 166 4.75 14.36 -27.95
C ASN A 166 6.00 13.62 -28.48
N VAL A 167 6.26 12.42 -27.96
CA VAL A 167 7.31 11.51 -28.43
C VAL A 167 6.67 10.20 -28.87
N PHE A 168 6.63 9.91 -30.16
CA PHE A 168 6.06 8.68 -30.72
C PHE A 168 7.14 7.87 -31.45
N ASN A 169 7.35 6.60 -31.10
CA ASN A 169 8.38 5.75 -31.71
C ASN A 169 7.85 4.33 -31.99
N GLY A 170 7.62 4.02 -33.26
CA GLY A 170 7.19 2.73 -33.75
C GLY A 170 6.17 2.84 -34.89
N TYR A 171 5.93 1.71 -35.57
CA TYR A 171 4.85 1.57 -36.56
C TYR A 171 3.51 2.01 -35.94
N ARG A 172 2.87 3.03 -36.51
CA ARG A 172 1.61 3.64 -36.05
C ARG A 172 1.57 4.07 -34.57
N SER A 173 2.73 4.35 -33.98
CA SER A 173 2.79 4.93 -32.62
C SER A 173 2.11 6.30 -32.62
N GLY A 174 1.11 6.50 -31.76
CA GLY A 174 0.31 7.73 -31.67
C GLY A 174 -0.45 8.11 -32.95
N SER A 175 -0.72 7.16 -33.86
CA SER A 175 -1.12 7.46 -35.24
C SER A 175 -2.34 8.37 -35.41
N SER A 176 -3.34 8.27 -34.53
CA SER A 176 -4.59 9.04 -34.60
C SER A 176 -4.58 10.34 -33.80
N ASN A 177 -3.50 10.65 -33.08
CA ASN A 177 -3.39 11.86 -32.26
C ASN A 177 -3.66 13.07 -33.15
N THR A 178 -4.48 14.02 -32.70
CA THR A 178 -4.84 15.25 -33.44
C THR A 178 -4.33 16.46 -32.69
N THR A 179 -4.81 16.62 -31.45
CA THR A 179 -4.55 17.79 -30.60
C THR A 179 -3.87 17.45 -29.27
N GLY A 180 -3.84 16.17 -28.88
CA GLY A 180 -3.27 15.72 -27.61
C GLY A 180 -1.77 16.03 -27.48
N TYR A 181 -1.32 16.31 -26.26
CA TYR A 181 0.02 16.83 -25.96
C TYR A 181 0.64 16.19 -24.71
N TYR A 182 1.96 16.32 -24.55
CA TYR A 182 2.78 15.63 -23.52
C TYR A 182 2.71 14.08 -23.53
N ASN A 183 2.32 13.45 -24.64
CA ASN A 183 2.24 11.99 -24.70
C ASN A 183 3.58 11.35 -25.11
N THR A 184 3.98 10.28 -24.43
CA THR A 184 5.10 9.41 -24.84
C THR A 184 4.55 8.05 -25.25
N ALA A 185 4.73 7.63 -26.50
CA ALA A 185 4.35 6.32 -27.00
C ALA A 185 5.55 5.64 -27.69
N VAL A 186 5.88 4.41 -27.30
CA VAL A 186 7.03 3.66 -27.79
C VAL A 186 6.63 2.20 -27.97
N GLY A 187 6.63 1.73 -29.22
CA GLY A 187 6.22 0.38 -29.62
C GLY A 187 5.15 0.40 -30.72
N SER A 188 5.00 -0.72 -31.41
CA SER A 188 4.07 -0.84 -32.55
C SER A 188 2.60 -0.72 -32.11
N ASN A 189 1.88 0.20 -32.74
CA ASN A 189 0.52 0.64 -32.41
C ASN A 189 0.33 1.13 -30.95
N SER A 190 1.41 1.54 -30.26
CA SER A 190 1.30 2.21 -28.95
C SER A 190 0.47 3.49 -29.07
N LEU A 191 -0.50 3.70 -28.17
CA LEU A 191 -1.37 4.88 -28.13
C LEU A 191 -2.10 5.20 -29.46
N SER A 192 -2.34 4.19 -30.31
CA SER A 192 -2.70 4.38 -31.72
C SER A 192 -4.01 5.15 -31.95
N SER A 193 -5.03 4.98 -31.10
CA SER A 193 -6.37 5.58 -31.27
C SER A 193 -6.60 6.90 -30.51
N ASN A 194 -5.60 7.43 -29.81
CA ASN A 194 -5.70 8.70 -29.07
C ASN A 194 -5.97 9.83 -30.05
N THR A 195 -6.92 10.73 -29.76
CA THR A 195 -7.13 11.97 -30.52
C THR A 195 -6.61 13.16 -29.69
N ASP A 196 -7.19 13.36 -28.52
CA ASP A 196 -7.08 14.61 -27.74
C ASP A 196 -6.55 14.37 -26.31
N GLY A 197 -6.21 13.13 -25.97
CA GLY A 197 -5.66 12.73 -24.67
C GLY A 197 -4.28 13.32 -24.38
N LEU A 198 -4.05 13.61 -23.10
CA LEU A 198 -2.96 14.43 -22.57
C LEU A 198 -2.08 13.61 -21.61
N GLY A 199 -0.77 13.72 -21.74
CA GLY A 199 0.16 13.27 -20.69
C GLY A 199 0.24 11.75 -20.49
N ASN A 200 -0.13 10.96 -21.50
CA ASN A 200 -0.09 9.50 -21.41
C ASN A 200 1.31 8.96 -21.72
N THR A 201 1.74 7.94 -20.97
CA THR A 201 2.95 7.14 -21.25
C THR A 201 2.53 5.74 -21.68
N ALA A 202 2.99 5.28 -22.86
CA ALA A 202 2.61 4.02 -23.49
C ALA A 202 3.84 3.30 -24.06
N LEU A 203 4.44 2.37 -23.30
CA LEU A 203 5.65 1.63 -23.68
C LEU A 203 5.35 0.14 -23.88
N GLY A 204 5.12 -0.27 -25.13
CA GLY A 204 4.83 -1.66 -25.47
C GLY A 204 4.18 -1.84 -26.84
N TYR A 205 4.01 -3.10 -27.24
CA TYR A 205 3.10 -3.45 -28.34
C TYR A 205 1.66 -3.20 -27.90
N GLN A 206 0.89 -2.40 -28.65
CA GLN A 206 -0.53 -2.10 -28.40
C GLN A 206 -0.89 -1.58 -26.98
N SER A 207 0.09 -1.06 -26.22
CA SER A 207 -0.16 -0.35 -24.95
C SER A 207 -1.02 0.90 -25.18
N LEU A 208 -2.12 1.06 -24.43
CA LEU A 208 -3.13 2.12 -24.60
C LEU A 208 -3.74 2.20 -26.03
N TYR A 209 -3.86 1.07 -26.74
CA TYR A 209 -4.27 1.04 -28.16
C TYR A 209 -5.61 1.75 -28.46
N LEU A 210 -6.67 1.54 -27.67
CA LEU A 210 -8.00 2.15 -27.86
C LEU A 210 -8.22 3.45 -27.08
N ASN A 211 -7.21 3.98 -26.37
CA ASN A 211 -7.39 5.20 -25.58
C ASN A 211 -7.61 6.41 -26.47
N SER A 212 -8.86 6.89 -26.57
CA SER A 212 -9.26 8.00 -27.44
C SER A 212 -9.06 9.38 -26.80
N SER A 213 -9.44 9.53 -25.53
CA SER A 213 -9.48 10.83 -24.83
C SER A 213 -8.96 10.78 -23.38
N GLY A 214 -8.62 9.60 -22.88
CA GLY A 214 -8.11 9.39 -21.53
C GLY A 214 -6.76 10.07 -21.31
N GLN A 215 -6.59 10.62 -20.11
CA GLN A 215 -5.48 11.51 -19.74
C GLN A 215 -4.67 10.97 -18.55
N VAL A 216 -3.37 11.25 -18.54
CA VAL A 216 -2.44 10.95 -17.44
C VAL A 216 -2.43 9.45 -17.08
N ASN A 217 -2.52 8.58 -18.09
CA ASN A 217 -2.35 7.13 -17.91
C ASN A 217 -0.89 6.72 -18.14
N THR A 218 -0.43 5.72 -17.40
CA THR A 218 0.87 5.04 -17.64
C THR A 218 0.60 3.58 -17.99
N ALA A 219 1.07 3.12 -19.14
CA ALA A 219 0.97 1.74 -19.60
C ALA A 219 2.36 1.26 -20.05
N ILE A 220 2.91 0.27 -19.37
CA ILE A 220 4.23 -0.30 -19.66
C ILE A 220 4.09 -1.83 -19.76
N GLY A 221 4.37 -2.38 -20.94
CA GLY A 221 4.13 -3.78 -21.28
C GLY A 221 3.26 -3.92 -22.51
N GLN A 222 3.32 -5.11 -23.14
CA GLN A 222 2.40 -5.44 -24.22
C GLN A 222 0.95 -5.47 -23.70
N ASP A 223 0.04 -4.88 -24.48
CA ASP A 223 -1.41 -4.86 -24.23
C ASP A 223 -1.87 -4.23 -22.89
N ALA A 224 -0.96 -3.54 -22.19
CA ALA A 224 -1.27 -2.77 -20.99
C ALA A 224 -2.29 -1.65 -21.29
N LEU A 225 -3.39 -1.60 -20.53
CA LEU A 225 -4.52 -0.66 -20.71
C LEU A 225 -5.09 -0.63 -22.15
N TYR A 226 -5.06 -1.74 -22.90
CA TYR A 226 -5.48 -1.80 -24.31
C TYR A 226 -6.85 -1.17 -24.58
N ASN A 227 -7.88 -1.47 -23.76
CA ASN A 227 -9.26 -1.00 -23.96
C ASN A 227 -9.60 0.33 -23.26
N ASN A 228 -8.62 0.96 -22.56
CA ASN A 228 -8.87 2.06 -21.63
C ASN A 228 -9.24 3.36 -22.35
N THR A 229 -10.36 3.98 -21.98
CA THR A 229 -10.80 5.30 -22.47
C THR A 229 -10.89 6.37 -21.36
N SER A 230 -10.35 6.09 -20.17
CA SER A 230 -10.46 6.92 -18.97
C SER A 230 -9.10 7.46 -18.47
N ASN A 231 -9.11 8.14 -17.32
CA ASN A 231 -7.98 8.89 -16.78
C ASN A 231 -7.29 8.20 -15.58
N LEU A 232 -6.03 8.58 -15.35
CA LEU A 232 -5.27 8.35 -14.11
C LEU A 232 -5.01 6.85 -13.77
N ASN A 233 -4.98 5.96 -14.76
CA ASN A 233 -4.65 4.55 -14.53
C ASN A 233 -3.15 4.27 -14.75
N THR A 234 -2.57 3.42 -13.92
CA THR A 234 -1.19 2.93 -14.04
C THR A 234 -1.18 1.42 -14.23
N ALA A 235 -0.68 0.94 -15.36
CA ALA A 235 -0.54 -0.46 -15.71
C ALA A 235 0.91 -0.79 -16.06
N ILE A 236 1.51 -1.77 -15.38
CA ILE A 236 2.90 -2.20 -15.60
C ILE A 236 2.94 -3.73 -15.63
N GLY A 237 2.91 -4.30 -16.83
CA GLY A 237 2.89 -5.76 -17.06
C GLY A 237 2.20 -6.12 -18.38
N PHE A 238 2.40 -7.36 -18.83
CA PHE A 238 1.64 -7.93 -19.95
C PHE A 238 0.14 -7.98 -19.59
N GLU A 239 -0.72 -7.43 -20.45
CA GLU A 239 -2.19 -7.37 -20.26
C GLU A 239 -2.66 -6.74 -18.93
N ALA A 240 -1.82 -5.94 -18.25
CA ALA A 240 -2.21 -5.25 -17.03
C ALA A 240 -3.36 -4.26 -17.31
N LEU A 241 -4.46 -4.36 -16.54
CA LEU A 241 -5.71 -3.62 -16.76
C LEU A 241 -6.28 -3.72 -18.20
N TYR A 242 -6.05 -4.83 -18.91
CA TYR A 242 -6.43 -4.99 -20.33
C TYR A 242 -7.89 -4.65 -20.65
N LYS A 243 -8.86 -5.12 -19.86
CA LYS A 243 -10.30 -4.86 -20.07
C LYS A 243 -10.80 -3.51 -19.55
N ASN A 244 -9.96 -2.72 -18.88
CA ASN A 244 -10.39 -1.44 -18.32
C ASN A 244 -10.93 -0.56 -19.45
N THR A 245 -12.11 0.05 -19.26
CA THR A 245 -12.70 0.98 -20.22
C THR A 245 -12.88 2.33 -19.56
N THR A 246 -13.85 2.48 -18.66
CA THR A 246 -14.18 3.74 -17.98
C THR A 246 -13.64 3.86 -16.55
N GLY A 247 -13.13 2.77 -15.97
CA GLY A 247 -12.59 2.76 -14.61
C GLY A 247 -11.38 3.70 -14.44
N THR A 248 -11.34 4.51 -13.39
CA THR A 248 -10.31 5.54 -13.14
C THR A 248 -9.49 5.28 -11.89
N ASN A 249 -8.31 5.89 -11.78
CA ASN A 249 -7.43 5.81 -10.61
C ASN A 249 -6.97 4.37 -10.25
N ASN A 250 -6.94 3.43 -11.20
CA ASN A 250 -6.51 2.06 -10.94
C ASN A 250 -5.00 1.88 -11.08
N VAL A 251 -4.40 1.10 -10.19
CA VAL A 251 -3.00 0.64 -10.27
C VAL A 251 -3.00 -0.87 -10.49
N GLY A 252 -2.37 -1.32 -11.58
CA GLY A 252 -2.19 -2.74 -11.92
C GLY A 252 -0.73 -3.04 -12.27
N ILE A 253 0.01 -3.67 -11.36
CA ILE A 253 1.44 -3.97 -11.53
C ILE A 253 1.64 -5.48 -11.48
N GLY A 254 1.99 -6.08 -12.61
CA GLY A 254 2.11 -7.53 -12.80
C GLY A 254 1.37 -8.01 -14.05
N SER A 255 1.78 -9.16 -14.58
CA SER A 255 1.11 -9.79 -15.72
C SER A 255 -0.35 -10.12 -15.37
N GLY A 256 -1.31 -9.66 -16.17
CA GLY A 256 -2.73 -9.86 -15.92
C GLY A 256 -3.29 -9.19 -14.66
N ALA A 257 -2.57 -8.25 -14.03
CA ALA A 257 -3.04 -7.54 -12.84
C ALA A 257 -4.33 -6.76 -13.15
N ASN A 258 -5.38 -7.00 -12.36
CA ASN A 258 -6.74 -6.45 -12.51
C ASN A 258 -7.34 -6.59 -13.92
N TYR A 259 -6.96 -7.65 -14.66
CA TYR A 259 -7.20 -7.82 -16.10
C TYR A 259 -8.66 -7.65 -16.55
N ASN A 260 -9.64 -8.14 -15.77
CA ASN A 260 -11.07 -8.18 -16.11
C ASN A 260 -11.89 -6.96 -15.61
N ASN A 261 -11.26 -5.97 -14.97
CA ASN A 261 -11.95 -4.75 -14.56
C ASN A 261 -12.42 -3.96 -15.78
N GLN A 262 -13.63 -3.40 -15.76
CA GLN A 262 -14.13 -2.55 -16.87
C GLN A 262 -14.39 -1.11 -16.42
N THR A 263 -15.34 -0.92 -15.50
CA THR A 263 -15.76 0.43 -15.03
C THR A 263 -15.37 0.74 -13.59
N GLY A 264 -14.79 -0.22 -12.86
CA GLY A 264 -14.39 -0.07 -11.46
C GLY A 264 -13.19 0.86 -11.27
N GLY A 265 -13.16 1.62 -10.18
CA GLY A 265 -12.13 2.63 -9.94
C GLY A 265 -11.38 2.49 -8.61
N ASN A 266 -10.31 3.27 -8.45
CA ASN A 266 -9.53 3.38 -7.21
C ASN A 266 -8.97 2.02 -6.69
N ASN A 267 -8.78 1.02 -7.55
CA ASN A 267 -8.26 -0.29 -7.14
C ASN A 267 -6.72 -0.31 -7.19
N VAL A 268 -6.10 -1.06 -6.28
CA VAL A 268 -4.67 -1.38 -6.30
C VAL A 268 -4.50 -2.89 -6.47
N ALA A 269 -3.80 -3.32 -7.51
CA ALA A 269 -3.49 -4.72 -7.80
C ALA A 269 -1.99 -4.87 -8.11
N ILE A 270 -1.26 -5.59 -7.27
CA ILE A 270 0.20 -5.74 -7.37
C ILE A 270 0.57 -7.22 -7.26
N GLY A 271 0.85 -7.87 -8.38
CA GLY A 271 1.21 -9.28 -8.49
C GLY A 271 0.76 -9.89 -9.82
N TYR A 272 1.30 -11.07 -10.15
CA TYR A 272 0.79 -11.88 -11.27
C TYR A 272 -0.70 -12.19 -11.01
N GLU A 273 -1.59 -11.77 -11.90
CA GLU A 273 -3.04 -11.94 -11.80
C GLU A 273 -3.68 -11.41 -10.50
N ALA A 274 -3.01 -10.52 -9.77
CA ALA A 274 -3.57 -9.88 -8.58
C ALA A 274 -4.88 -9.17 -8.94
N GLY A 275 -5.93 -9.39 -8.16
CA GLY A 275 -7.25 -8.80 -8.37
C GLY A 275 -7.96 -9.20 -9.68
N LYS A 276 -7.47 -10.19 -10.44
CA LYS A 276 -8.11 -10.70 -11.68
C LYS A 276 -9.44 -11.38 -11.34
N GLY A 277 -10.54 -10.63 -11.35
CA GLY A 277 -11.89 -11.15 -11.16
C GLY A 277 -12.38 -12.00 -12.34
N THR A 278 -13.62 -12.49 -12.27
CA THR A 278 -14.03 -13.71 -12.98
C THR A 278 -14.06 -13.58 -14.51
N THR A 279 -14.92 -12.70 -15.04
CA THR A 279 -15.22 -12.57 -16.47
C THR A 279 -15.52 -11.12 -16.86
N THR A 280 -16.34 -10.44 -16.05
CA THR A 280 -16.62 -9.00 -16.13
C THR A 280 -16.84 -8.47 -14.73
N HIS A 281 -16.02 -7.53 -14.25
CA HIS A 281 -16.22 -6.93 -12.92
C HIS A 281 -15.95 -5.43 -12.90
N ASN A 282 -16.60 -4.76 -11.94
CA ASN A 282 -16.59 -3.30 -11.77
C ASN A 282 -16.28 -2.89 -10.32
N LYS A 283 -15.62 -3.77 -9.56
CA LYS A 283 -15.21 -3.51 -8.18
C LYS A 283 -14.42 -2.21 -8.06
N THR A 284 -14.66 -1.50 -6.97
CA THR A 284 -14.05 -0.20 -6.68
C THR A 284 -13.40 -0.26 -5.31
N GLY A 285 -12.28 0.46 -5.11
CA GLY A 285 -11.61 0.57 -3.81
C GLY A 285 -10.97 -0.71 -3.27
N GLY A 286 -10.78 -1.75 -4.10
CA GLY A 286 -10.16 -3.00 -3.68
C GLY A 286 -8.63 -2.95 -3.71
N ILE A 287 -7.97 -3.55 -2.72
CA ILE A 287 -6.51 -3.67 -2.61
C ILE A 287 -6.12 -5.16 -2.64
N PHE A 288 -5.30 -5.53 -3.61
CA PHE A 288 -4.93 -6.91 -3.94
C PHE A 288 -3.40 -7.01 -4.12
N ILE A 289 -2.70 -7.69 -3.21
CA ILE A 289 -1.22 -7.71 -3.20
C ILE A 289 -0.69 -9.14 -3.08
N GLY A 290 0.10 -9.55 -4.08
CA GLY A 290 0.77 -10.85 -4.22
C GLY A 290 0.22 -11.73 -5.36
N TYR A 291 0.83 -12.90 -5.57
CA TYR A 291 0.46 -13.82 -6.66
C TYR A 291 -1.02 -14.27 -6.52
N GLN A 292 -1.84 -14.00 -7.54
CA GLN A 292 -3.28 -14.34 -7.60
C GLN A 292 -4.15 -13.84 -6.41
N ALA A 293 -3.65 -12.87 -5.62
CA ALA A 293 -4.38 -12.30 -4.48
C ALA A 293 -5.75 -11.75 -4.90
N GLY A 294 -6.83 -12.29 -4.35
CA GLY A 294 -8.21 -11.91 -4.71
C GLY A 294 -8.55 -12.13 -6.20
N ALA A 295 -7.92 -13.11 -6.86
CA ALA A 295 -8.37 -13.58 -8.16
C ALA A 295 -9.76 -14.24 -8.02
N GLY A 296 -10.70 -13.88 -8.89
CA GLY A 296 -12.11 -14.24 -8.79
C GLY A 296 -12.96 -13.37 -7.86
N GLU A 297 -12.36 -12.43 -7.11
CA GLU A 297 -13.14 -11.44 -6.34
C GLU A 297 -13.68 -10.36 -7.29
N ASP A 298 -15.00 -10.18 -7.29
CA ASP A 298 -15.72 -9.22 -8.14
C ASP A 298 -16.43 -8.12 -7.31
N ASN A 299 -16.40 -8.20 -5.96
CA ASN A 299 -16.94 -7.20 -5.04
C ASN A 299 -15.98 -6.02 -4.79
N SER A 300 -16.54 -4.86 -4.47
CA SER A 300 -15.82 -3.65 -4.05
C SER A 300 -15.23 -3.75 -2.63
N ASN A 301 -14.37 -2.78 -2.28
CA ASN A 301 -13.97 -2.45 -0.91
C ASN A 301 -13.32 -3.60 -0.11
N LYS A 302 -12.64 -4.54 -0.80
CA LYS A 302 -11.91 -5.66 -0.19
C LYS A 302 -10.41 -5.38 -0.03
N LEU A 303 -9.81 -5.97 1.00
CA LEU A 303 -8.36 -6.13 1.14
C LEU A 303 -7.98 -7.62 1.02
N TYR A 304 -6.99 -7.91 0.17
CA TYR A 304 -6.33 -9.21 0.04
C TYR A 304 -4.81 -9.00 -0.01
N ILE A 305 -4.07 -9.57 0.95
CA ILE A 305 -2.60 -9.73 0.85
C ILE A 305 -2.29 -11.21 1.02
N GLU A 306 -1.83 -11.84 -0.06
CA GLU A 306 -1.74 -13.31 -0.21
C GLU A 306 -0.87 -13.69 -1.41
N ASN A 307 -0.27 -14.89 -1.43
CA ASN A 307 0.53 -15.38 -2.56
C ASN A 307 -0.07 -16.65 -3.20
N SER A 308 -1.41 -16.68 -3.26
CA SER A 308 -2.24 -17.71 -3.87
C SER A 308 -3.64 -17.14 -4.20
N ASN A 309 -4.49 -17.95 -4.84
CA ASN A 309 -5.92 -17.67 -5.00
C ASN A 309 -6.78 -18.20 -3.83
N SER A 310 -6.23 -18.24 -2.62
CA SER A 310 -6.91 -18.78 -1.43
C SER A 310 -8.16 -17.96 -1.04
N ALA A 311 -9.25 -18.65 -0.71
CA ALA A 311 -10.44 -18.07 -0.07
C ALA A 311 -10.21 -17.71 1.42
N SER A 312 -9.02 -17.99 1.95
CA SER A 312 -8.53 -17.52 3.25
C SER A 312 -7.12 -16.95 3.05
N PRO A 313 -7.01 -15.68 2.59
CA PRO A 313 -5.73 -15.02 2.35
C PRO A 313 -5.06 -14.65 3.69
N LEU A 314 -3.73 -14.64 3.75
CA LEU A 314 -2.95 -14.30 4.96
C LEU A 314 -3.48 -13.04 5.67
N ILE A 315 -3.79 -11.98 4.90
CA ILE A 315 -4.56 -10.83 5.36
C ILE A 315 -5.79 -10.64 4.46
N TYR A 316 -6.96 -10.59 5.09
CA TYR A 316 -8.24 -10.21 4.50
C TYR A 316 -8.76 -8.92 5.15
N GLY A 317 -9.61 -8.16 4.46
CA GLY A 317 -10.36 -7.08 5.08
C GLY A 317 -11.55 -6.57 4.26
N GLU A 318 -12.44 -5.84 4.94
CA GLU A 318 -13.66 -5.22 4.43
C GLU A 318 -13.65 -3.73 4.80
N PHE A 319 -13.45 -2.84 3.84
CA PHE A 319 -13.48 -1.39 4.10
C PHE A 319 -14.92 -0.86 4.28
N ASP A 320 -15.95 -1.65 3.93
CA ASP A 320 -17.35 -1.31 4.21
C ASP A 320 -17.75 -1.52 5.70
N THR A 321 -16.96 -2.27 6.46
CA THR A 321 -17.25 -2.64 7.86
C THR A 321 -16.03 -2.53 8.79
N ASP A 322 -14.97 -1.85 8.35
CA ASP A 322 -13.67 -1.70 9.04
C ASP A 322 -13.03 -3.02 9.53
N LEU A 323 -13.37 -4.15 8.89
CA LEU A 323 -12.87 -5.46 9.29
C LEU A 323 -11.45 -5.68 8.78
N LEU A 324 -10.54 -6.07 9.68
CA LEU A 324 -9.24 -6.66 9.35
C LEU A 324 -9.17 -8.06 9.94
N LYS A 325 -8.87 -9.07 9.11
CA LYS A 325 -8.78 -10.48 9.52
C LYS A 325 -7.44 -11.07 9.06
N ILE A 326 -6.63 -11.50 10.01
CA ILE A 326 -5.43 -12.30 9.77
C ILE A 326 -5.85 -13.77 9.75
N ASN A 327 -5.58 -14.52 8.67
CA ASN A 327 -5.90 -15.96 8.58
C ASN A 327 -4.68 -16.84 8.95
N ALA A 328 -3.86 -16.37 9.89
CA ALA A 328 -2.67 -17.03 10.41
C ALA A 328 -2.38 -16.57 11.86
N ASP A 329 -1.40 -17.18 12.51
CA ASP A 329 -0.96 -16.77 13.84
C ASP A 329 -0.34 -15.37 13.82
N PHE A 330 -0.91 -14.44 14.60
CA PHE A 330 -0.43 -13.07 14.74
C PHE A 330 0.54 -12.96 15.92
N GLU A 331 1.83 -13.18 15.66
CA GLU A 331 2.92 -13.03 16.63
C GLU A 331 3.38 -11.56 16.75
N LEU A 332 3.72 -11.14 17.98
CA LEU A 332 4.33 -9.84 18.27
C LEU A 332 5.68 -10.03 18.97
N ALA A 333 6.75 -10.15 18.18
CA ALA A 333 8.11 -10.27 18.69
C ALA A 333 8.58 -8.99 19.41
N ASN A 334 9.00 -9.11 20.67
CA ASN A 334 9.44 -8.01 21.52
C ASN A 334 10.97 -7.87 21.53
N GLY A 335 11.47 -6.70 21.08
CA GLY A 335 12.86 -6.30 21.26
C GLY A 335 13.02 -5.24 22.36
N THR A 336 13.35 -5.65 23.60
CA THR A 336 13.71 -4.80 24.77
C THR A 336 12.68 -3.77 25.26
N LYS A 337 11.55 -3.56 24.57
CA LYS A 337 10.43 -2.71 25.00
C LYS A 337 9.13 -3.41 24.65
N ALA A 338 8.30 -3.67 25.66
CA ALA A 338 7.02 -4.35 25.49
C ALA A 338 6.16 -3.66 24.41
N SER A 339 5.97 -4.35 23.28
CA SER A 339 5.12 -3.91 22.19
C SER A 339 3.68 -4.29 22.49
N ASN A 340 2.99 -3.39 23.19
CA ASN A 340 1.60 -3.51 23.60
C ASN A 340 0.68 -3.80 22.40
N LEU A 341 -0.09 -4.90 22.45
CA LEU A 341 -1.08 -5.31 21.44
C LEU A 341 -2.33 -4.42 21.46
N LYS A 342 -2.17 -3.13 21.14
CA LYS A 342 -3.23 -2.13 21.23
C LYS A 342 -4.41 -2.43 20.29
N PHE A 343 -5.45 -3.09 20.81
CA PHE A 343 -6.78 -3.09 20.21
C PHE A 343 -7.29 -1.65 20.23
N PHE A 344 -7.58 -1.10 19.04
CA PHE A 344 -7.80 0.32 18.85
C PHE A 344 -9.14 0.58 18.18
N GLU A 345 -10.05 1.17 18.94
CA GLU A 345 -11.28 1.79 18.44
C GLU A 345 -10.93 3.02 17.58
N PRO A 346 -11.35 3.11 16.30
CA PRO A 346 -11.11 4.26 15.44
C PRO A 346 -12.03 5.47 15.76
N SER A 347 -12.32 5.71 17.05
CA SER A 347 -13.25 6.75 17.51
C SER A 347 -12.74 7.63 18.67
N GLY A 348 -11.43 7.65 18.94
CA GLY A 348 -10.78 8.74 19.70
C GLY A 348 -9.69 8.33 20.71
N SER A 349 -8.53 8.97 20.64
CA SER A 349 -7.49 9.03 21.70
C SER A 349 -7.19 7.72 22.48
N GLY A 350 -6.83 6.63 21.79
CA GLY A 350 -6.63 5.33 22.44
C GLY A 350 -5.29 5.13 23.17
N SER A 351 -5.26 4.26 24.20
CA SER A 351 -4.08 3.49 24.68
C SER A 351 -4.41 2.50 25.83
N ASN A 352 -4.88 1.26 25.53
CA ASN A 352 -4.75 0.01 26.34
C ASN A 352 -5.42 -1.20 25.61
N TYR A 353 -5.38 -2.45 26.12
CA TYR A 353 -5.74 -3.68 25.34
C TYR A 353 -5.81 -5.03 26.11
N THR A 354 -6.55 -6.05 25.58
CA THR A 354 -6.54 -7.50 25.97
C THR A 354 -7.19 -8.41 24.89
N LYS A 355 -6.89 -9.73 24.86
CA LYS A 355 -7.61 -10.77 24.07
C LYS A 355 -8.55 -11.64 24.94
N PHE A 356 -9.71 -12.03 24.40
CA PHE A 356 -10.70 -12.91 25.05
C PHE A 356 -11.22 -14.00 24.10
N GLN A 357 -11.85 -15.06 24.63
CA GLN A 357 -12.50 -16.11 23.84
C GLN A 357 -13.83 -16.53 24.50
N THR A 358 -14.91 -16.59 23.72
CA THR A 358 -16.29 -16.80 24.23
C THR A 358 -16.87 -18.13 23.76
N GLN A 359 -17.93 -18.59 24.44
CA GLN A 359 -18.87 -19.54 23.83
C GLN A 359 -19.84 -18.80 22.88
N ALA A 360 -20.72 -19.53 22.19
CA ALA A 360 -21.74 -18.94 21.32
C ALA A 360 -22.81 -18.20 22.15
N GLN A 361 -22.89 -16.89 22.00
CA GLN A 361 -23.81 -16.01 22.74
C GLN A 361 -25.06 -15.67 21.91
N SER A 362 -26.16 -15.34 22.60
CA SER A 362 -27.40 -14.83 21.99
C SER A 362 -27.43 -13.29 21.85
N GLY A 363 -26.30 -12.62 22.08
CA GLY A 363 -26.09 -11.18 22.00
C GLY A 363 -24.63 -10.83 22.34
N ASP A 364 -24.28 -9.54 22.31
CA ASP A 364 -22.92 -9.08 22.56
C ASP A 364 -22.52 -9.25 24.04
N VAL A 365 -21.27 -9.65 24.29
CA VAL A 365 -20.72 -9.82 25.65
C VAL A 365 -19.36 -9.13 25.74
N THR A 366 -19.23 -8.21 26.68
CA THR A 366 -18.00 -7.45 26.96
C THR A 366 -17.28 -8.07 28.15
N TYR A 367 -15.96 -8.29 28.02
CA TYR A 367 -15.09 -8.72 29.11
C TYR A 367 -14.15 -7.58 29.49
N THR A 368 -14.14 -7.19 30.76
CA THR A 368 -13.32 -6.08 31.28
C THR A 368 -12.22 -6.65 32.18
N LEU A 369 -10.95 -6.34 31.93
CA LEU A 369 -9.86 -6.74 32.84
C LEU A 369 -9.76 -5.83 34.09
N PRO A 370 -9.15 -6.34 35.18
CA PRO A 370 -8.76 -5.53 36.33
C PRO A 370 -7.74 -4.45 35.97
N GLU A 371 -7.74 -3.33 36.72
CA GLU A 371 -6.80 -2.21 36.51
C GLU A 371 -5.37 -2.45 37.04
N ALA A 372 -5.13 -3.56 37.75
CA ALA A 372 -3.86 -3.92 38.40
C ALA A 372 -3.47 -5.39 38.12
N ASP A 373 -2.24 -5.77 38.49
CA ASP A 373 -1.78 -7.15 38.50
C ASP A 373 -2.22 -7.90 39.78
N GLY A 374 -2.51 -9.20 39.63
CA GLY A 374 -2.98 -10.05 40.72
C GLY A 374 -1.87 -10.39 41.70
N SER A 375 -2.19 -10.33 43.00
CA SER A 375 -1.26 -10.73 44.06
C SER A 375 -1.06 -12.25 44.11
N SER A 376 0.06 -12.70 44.69
CA SER A 376 0.39 -14.13 44.79
C SER A 376 -0.65 -14.89 45.64
N GLY A 377 -1.54 -15.62 44.98
CA GLY A 377 -2.68 -16.31 45.60
C GLY A 377 -4.03 -15.93 44.99
N GLN A 378 -4.05 -14.92 44.10
CA GLN A 378 -5.27 -14.46 43.42
C GLN A 378 -5.48 -15.16 42.07
N LEU A 379 -6.76 -15.33 41.74
CA LEU A 379 -7.26 -15.89 40.49
C LEU A 379 -7.99 -14.78 39.72
N LEU A 380 -7.84 -14.77 38.39
CA LEU A 380 -8.67 -13.92 37.53
C LEU A 380 -10.04 -14.60 37.38
N GLN A 381 -11.01 -14.15 38.16
CA GLN A 381 -12.37 -14.69 38.17
C GLN A 381 -13.33 -13.79 37.39
N THR A 382 -14.53 -14.29 37.08
CA THR A 382 -15.63 -13.47 36.55
C THR A 382 -16.78 -13.42 37.54
N ASP A 383 -17.44 -12.26 37.60
CA ASP A 383 -18.67 -12.06 38.35
C ASP A 383 -19.89 -12.82 37.77
N GLY A 384 -19.74 -13.45 36.60
CA GLY A 384 -20.82 -14.10 35.86
C GLY A 384 -21.69 -13.14 35.04
N SER A 385 -21.38 -11.84 35.08
CA SER A 385 -22.04 -10.77 34.32
C SER A 385 -21.16 -10.26 33.16
N GLY A 386 -19.83 -10.39 33.30
CA GLY A 386 -18.82 -10.08 32.28
C GLY A 386 -17.64 -9.26 32.82
N ALA A 387 -17.70 -8.80 34.07
CA ALA A 387 -16.53 -8.24 34.74
C ALA A 387 -15.51 -9.36 35.04
N LEU A 388 -14.22 -9.02 35.01
CA LEU A 388 -13.15 -9.86 35.52
C LEU A 388 -12.40 -9.12 36.63
N SER A 389 -12.18 -9.79 37.74
CA SER A 389 -11.49 -9.28 38.93
C SER A 389 -10.41 -10.25 39.41
N TRP A 390 -9.39 -9.74 40.10
CA TRP A 390 -8.42 -10.58 40.81
C TRP A 390 -8.98 -10.87 42.20
N GLU A 391 -9.49 -12.08 42.39
CA GLU A 391 -10.10 -12.54 43.65
C GLU A 391 -9.19 -13.55 44.34
N ASP A 392 -9.18 -13.55 45.67
CA ASP A 392 -8.49 -14.57 46.46
C ASP A 392 -9.14 -15.97 46.26
N ASP A 393 -8.39 -17.06 46.46
CA ASP A 393 -8.79 -18.46 46.20
C ASP A 393 -9.85 -19.04 47.18
N GLY A 394 -10.86 -18.25 47.57
CA GLY A 394 -12.06 -18.69 48.29
C GLY A 394 -11.86 -19.28 49.71
N GLY A 395 -10.62 -19.39 50.19
CA GLY A 395 -10.30 -19.86 51.53
C GLY A 395 -10.77 -18.87 52.59
N ALA A 396 -11.82 -19.22 53.34
CA ALA A 396 -12.44 -18.35 54.34
C ALA A 396 -11.43 -17.83 55.38
N ALA A 397 -11.02 -16.57 55.22
CA ALA A 397 -10.06 -15.90 56.11
C ALA A 397 -10.65 -15.56 57.49
N SER A 398 -11.98 -15.57 57.60
CA SER A 398 -12.75 -15.11 58.75
C SER A 398 -14.15 -15.77 58.75
N ILE A 399 -14.95 -15.52 59.79
CA ILE A 399 -16.37 -15.92 59.89
C ILE A 399 -17.21 -14.66 60.24
N ASP A 400 -17.08 -13.63 59.42
CA ASP A 400 -17.65 -12.28 59.62
C ASP A 400 -18.98 -12.02 58.89
N ASP A 401 -19.35 -12.85 57.91
CA ASP A 401 -20.72 -12.89 57.34
C ASP A 401 -21.81 -13.15 58.41
N LEU A 402 -21.41 -13.65 59.59
CA LEU A 402 -22.20 -13.53 60.81
C LEU A 402 -22.18 -12.08 61.31
N SER A 403 -22.99 -11.21 60.67
CA SER A 403 -23.15 -9.79 61.04
C SER A 403 -23.66 -9.53 62.48
N ASP A 404 -24.06 -10.57 63.21
CA ASP A 404 -24.37 -10.55 64.65
C ASP A 404 -23.36 -11.33 65.52
N GLY A 405 -22.16 -11.58 64.98
CA GLY A 405 -20.99 -12.14 65.66
C GLY A 405 -20.08 -11.04 66.20
N ILE A 406 -20.03 -10.83 67.52
CA ILE A 406 -19.11 -9.87 68.16
C ILE A 406 -17.91 -10.61 68.74
N ASN A 407 -16.72 -10.21 68.31
CA ASN A 407 -15.44 -10.57 68.93
C ASN A 407 -14.71 -9.26 69.30
N ASP A 408 -14.70 -8.90 70.60
CA ASP A 408 -13.99 -7.71 71.11
C ASP A 408 -12.47 -7.96 71.31
N GLY A 409 -11.99 -9.16 70.96
CA GLY A 409 -10.64 -9.64 71.28
C GLY A 409 -10.53 -10.39 72.61
N SER A 410 -11.64 -10.58 73.35
CA SER A 410 -11.66 -11.33 74.62
C SER A 410 -12.83 -12.31 74.73
N SER A 411 -14.03 -11.85 74.37
CA SER A 411 -15.33 -12.50 74.39
C SER A 411 -15.73 -12.96 72.99
N ILE A 412 -16.62 -13.95 72.91
CA ILE A 412 -17.24 -14.42 71.67
C ILE A 412 -18.76 -14.36 71.84
N PHE A 413 -19.42 -13.50 71.08
CA PHE A 413 -20.88 -13.43 71.01
C PHE A 413 -21.38 -13.81 69.62
N PHE A 414 -22.48 -14.56 69.54
CA PHE A 414 -23.19 -14.87 68.30
C PHE A 414 -24.70 -14.69 68.50
N GLY A 415 -25.37 -14.01 67.57
CA GLY A 415 -26.82 -13.84 67.58
C GLY A 415 -27.27 -12.43 67.97
N THR A 416 -28.32 -11.95 67.33
CA THR A 416 -28.82 -10.56 67.43
C THR A 416 -28.89 -10.04 68.87
N ASN A 417 -28.22 -8.90 69.13
CA ASN A 417 -28.16 -8.24 70.44
C ASN A 417 -27.48 -9.07 71.56
N ALA A 418 -26.76 -10.15 71.24
CA ALA A 418 -25.87 -10.81 72.20
C ALA A 418 -24.69 -9.87 72.56
N GLY A 419 -24.29 -9.83 73.84
CA GLY A 419 -23.17 -9.00 74.30
C GLY A 419 -23.37 -7.48 74.13
N ALA A 420 -24.59 -6.98 73.91
CA ALA A 420 -24.86 -5.62 73.45
C ALA A 420 -24.37 -4.45 74.34
N ASN A 421 -23.98 -4.70 75.59
CA ASN A 421 -23.37 -3.71 76.49
C ASN A 421 -21.93 -4.06 76.94
N ASP A 422 -21.30 -5.08 76.32
CA ASP A 422 -19.97 -5.57 76.73
C ASP A 422 -18.90 -4.47 76.53
N ASN A 423 -18.23 -4.08 77.62
CA ASN A 423 -17.35 -2.90 77.63
C ASN A 423 -15.87 -3.19 77.33
N GLY A 424 -15.56 -4.42 76.91
CA GLY A 424 -14.22 -4.87 76.52
C GLY A 424 -13.48 -5.65 77.61
N GLY A 425 -12.89 -6.79 77.24
CA GLY A 425 -11.95 -7.55 78.08
C GLY A 425 -12.58 -8.61 79.00
N ASN A 426 -13.89 -8.81 78.93
CA ASN A 426 -14.65 -9.64 79.88
C ASN A 426 -14.52 -11.16 79.69
N LYS A 427 -14.07 -11.65 78.53
CA LYS A 427 -13.86 -13.09 78.25
C LYS A 427 -15.11 -13.95 78.42
N ASN A 428 -16.23 -13.46 77.91
CA ASN A 428 -17.51 -14.15 77.93
C ASN A 428 -17.73 -14.99 76.66
N THR A 429 -18.61 -15.99 76.73
CA THR A 429 -19.15 -16.68 75.54
C THR A 429 -20.67 -16.55 75.55
N GLY A 430 -21.25 -15.83 74.60
CA GLY A 430 -22.71 -15.69 74.44
C GLY A 430 -23.20 -16.23 73.10
N ILE A 431 -24.21 -17.10 73.08
CA ILE A 431 -24.78 -17.63 71.85
C ILE A 431 -26.31 -17.57 71.91
N GLY A 432 -26.93 -16.90 70.94
CA GLY A 432 -28.37 -16.71 70.84
C GLY A 432 -28.84 -15.31 71.21
N THR A 433 -29.98 -14.92 70.66
CA THR A 433 -30.55 -13.57 70.72
C THR A 433 -30.60 -13.00 72.14
N SER A 434 -29.97 -11.83 72.32
CA SER A 434 -29.87 -11.14 73.61
C SER A 434 -29.24 -11.93 74.77
N SER A 435 -28.41 -12.94 74.48
CA SER A 435 -27.57 -13.57 75.50
C SER A 435 -26.52 -12.56 76.04
N LEU A 436 -26.37 -12.48 77.36
CA LEU A 436 -25.49 -11.50 78.04
C LEU A 436 -25.73 -10.02 77.63
N ALA A 437 -26.90 -9.67 77.13
CA ALA A 437 -27.14 -8.35 76.51
C ALA A 437 -26.84 -7.16 77.44
N GLY A 438 -27.11 -7.26 78.74
CA GLY A 438 -26.83 -6.21 79.73
C GLY A 438 -25.39 -6.21 80.28
N ASN A 439 -24.55 -7.17 79.90
CA ASN A 439 -23.25 -7.40 80.54
C ASN A 439 -22.31 -6.23 80.31
N THR A 440 -22.05 -5.43 81.36
CA THR A 440 -21.07 -4.34 81.26
C THR A 440 -19.67 -4.86 81.55
N SER A 441 -19.45 -5.42 82.74
CA SER A 441 -18.14 -5.81 83.28
C SER A 441 -18.11 -7.19 83.96
N GLY A 442 -19.18 -7.98 83.81
CA GLY A 442 -19.22 -9.36 84.27
C GLY A 442 -18.29 -10.25 83.44
N ASN A 443 -17.37 -10.95 84.11
CA ASN A 443 -16.27 -11.69 83.47
C ASN A 443 -16.50 -13.22 83.44
N TYR A 444 -15.92 -13.92 82.46
CA TYR A 444 -15.91 -15.39 82.34
C TYR A 444 -17.30 -16.06 82.38
N ASN A 445 -18.34 -15.41 81.87
CA ASN A 445 -19.69 -15.95 81.81
C ASN A 445 -19.94 -16.71 80.50
N THR A 446 -20.66 -17.83 80.58
CA THR A 446 -21.09 -18.63 79.42
C THR A 446 -22.62 -18.61 79.32
N ALA A 447 -23.16 -18.05 78.24
CA ALA A 447 -24.59 -17.95 77.98
C ALA A 447 -24.96 -18.61 76.65
N TYR A 448 -25.95 -19.50 76.64
CA TYR A 448 -26.42 -20.20 75.45
C TYR A 448 -27.96 -20.25 75.44
N GLY A 449 -28.59 -19.52 74.53
CA GLY A 449 -30.04 -19.43 74.36
C GLY A 449 -30.58 -18.01 74.43
N TYR A 450 -31.81 -17.83 73.94
CA TYR A 450 -32.56 -16.57 74.00
C TYR A 450 -32.54 -15.98 75.42
N LYS A 451 -32.02 -14.77 75.59
CA LYS A 451 -31.92 -14.07 76.89
C LYS A 451 -31.18 -14.82 78.02
N ALA A 452 -30.32 -15.79 77.72
CA ALA A 452 -29.46 -16.38 78.74
C ALA A 452 -28.55 -15.30 79.37
N LEU A 453 -28.57 -15.14 80.71
CA LEU A 453 -27.88 -14.07 81.45
C LEU A 453 -28.20 -12.63 80.99
N PHE A 454 -29.41 -12.38 80.46
CA PHE A 454 -29.81 -11.09 79.87
C PHE A 454 -29.48 -9.85 80.72
N SER A 455 -29.79 -9.87 82.02
CA SER A 455 -29.63 -8.70 82.91
C SER A 455 -28.27 -8.63 83.62
N ASN A 456 -27.32 -9.53 83.30
CA ASN A 456 -26.04 -9.57 84.01
C ASN A 456 -25.32 -8.23 83.81
N THR A 457 -24.72 -7.66 84.85
CA THR A 457 -24.00 -6.37 84.75
C THR A 457 -22.56 -6.53 85.20
N THR A 458 -22.35 -7.06 86.42
CA THR A 458 -21.00 -7.29 86.99
C THR A 458 -20.79 -8.73 87.48
N GLY A 459 -21.82 -9.59 87.43
CA GLY A 459 -21.71 -10.98 87.86
C GLY A 459 -20.69 -11.76 87.03
N TRP A 460 -19.86 -12.59 87.66
CA TRP A 460 -18.78 -13.34 87.00
C TRP A 460 -18.85 -14.85 87.21
N THR A 461 -18.28 -15.58 86.25
CA THR A 461 -18.21 -17.06 86.26
C THR A 461 -19.57 -17.76 86.33
N ASN A 462 -20.62 -17.16 85.73
CA ASN A 462 -21.93 -17.79 85.62
C ASN A 462 -22.06 -18.62 84.32
N ILE A 463 -22.81 -19.72 84.39
CA ILE A 463 -23.16 -20.56 83.22
C ILE A 463 -24.68 -20.57 83.09
N ALA A 464 -25.21 -20.17 81.94
CA ALA A 464 -26.64 -20.16 81.63
C ALA A 464 -26.90 -20.81 80.28
N ILE A 465 -27.50 -22.01 80.26
CA ILE A 465 -27.76 -22.80 79.05
C ILE A 465 -29.26 -23.11 79.01
N GLY A 466 -29.99 -22.40 78.15
CA GLY A 466 -31.44 -22.46 78.00
C GLY A 466 -32.04 -21.06 77.85
N GLY A 467 -33.17 -20.98 77.15
CA GLY A 467 -33.90 -19.71 77.03
C GLY A 467 -34.30 -19.16 78.40
N SER A 468 -34.05 -17.87 78.66
CA SER A 468 -34.34 -17.19 79.93
C SER A 468 -33.63 -17.79 81.18
N ALA A 469 -32.58 -18.60 81.01
CA ALA A 469 -31.74 -19.06 82.11
C ALA A 469 -30.96 -17.89 82.73
N LEU A 470 -31.03 -17.71 84.06
CA LEU A 470 -30.44 -16.56 84.80
C LEU A 470 -30.82 -15.17 84.22
N GLU A 471 -31.99 -15.02 83.58
CA GLU A 471 -32.39 -13.78 82.87
C GLU A 471 -32.29 -12.51 83.74
N ASN A 472 -32.67 -12.58 85.02
CA ASN A 472 -32.66 -11.44 85.94
C ASN A 472 -31.40 -11.33 86.81
N ASN A 473 -30.40 -12.20 86.63
CA ASN A 473 -29.13 -12.10 87.37
C ASN A 473 -28.40 -10.83 86.96
N THR A 474 -28.02 -9.99 87.94
CA THR A 474 -27.34 -8.71 87.73
C THR A 474 -25.91 -8.76 88.26
N THR A 475 -25.75 -9.16 89.52
CA THR A 475 -24.46 -9.17 90.24
C THR A 475 -24.12 -10.55 90.84
N GLY A 476 -25.00 -11.55 90.69
CA GLY A 476 -24.75 -12.89 91.20
C GLY A 476 -23.61 -13.60 90.46
N GLU A 477 -22.85 -14.43 91.16
CA GLU A 477 -21.59 -15.01 90.72
C GLU A 477 -21.59 -16.55 90.86
N TYR A 478 -20.79 -17.25 90.07
CA TYR A 478 -20.61 -18.72 90.18
C TYR A 478 -21.93 -19.52 90.12
N ASN A 479 -22.97 -19.01 89.47
CA ASN A 479 -24.24 -19.73 89.31
C ASN A 479 -24.22 -20.60 88.05
N ILE A 480 -24.78 -21.80 88.12
CA ILE A 480 -24.97 -22.71 86.99
C ILE A 480 -26.48 -22.93 86.79
N ALA A 481 -26.99 -22.58 85.62
CA ALA A 481 -28.38 -22.72 85.22
C ALA A 481 -28.45 -23.45 83.87
N VAL A 482 -28.94 -24.69 83.86
CA VAL A 482 -29.01 -25.53 82.64
C VAL A 482 -30.44 -26.03 82.46
N GLY A 483 -31.22 -25.28 81.68
CA GLY A 483 -32.64 -25.53 81.42
C GLY A 483 -33.39 -24.21 81.15
N GLY A 484 -34.48 -24.28 80.38
CA GLY A 484 -35.31 -23.11 80.12
C GLY A 484 -35.85 -22.50 81.42
N SER A 485 -35.63 -21.20 81.61
CA SER A 485 -35.97 -20.45 82.82
C SER A 485 -35.38 -21.00 84.13
N ALA A 486 -34.28 -21.76 84.07
CA ALA A 486 -33.53 -22.14 85.27
C ALA A 486 -32.95 -20.90 85.96
N LEU A 487 -33.08 -20.81 87.29
CA LEU A 487 -32.66 -19.66 88.11
C LEU A 487 -33.19 -18.28 87.64
N ASN A 488 -34.28 -18.22 86.87
CA ASN A 488 -34.73 -17.02 86.16
C ASN A 488 -34.84 -15.75 87.04
N SER A 489 -35.42 -15.86 88.24
CA SER A 489 -35.62 -14.70 89.14
C SER A 489 -34.38 -14.30 89.95
N ASN A 490 -33.28 -15.06 89.91
CA ASN A 490 -32.12 -14.88 90.78
C ASN A 490 -31.41 -13.54 90.51
N ILE A 491 -31.63 -12.50 91.32
CA ILE A 491 -31.06 -11.15 91.02
C ILE A 491 -29.58 -11.02 91.40
N ALA A 492 -29.21 -11.36 92.65
CA ALA A 492 -27.88 -11.06 93.19
C ALA A 492 -27.21 -12.22 93.96
N ASN A 493 -27.88 -13.37 94.10
CA ASN A 493 -27.31 -14.50 94.82
C ASN A 493 -26.26 -15.25 94.00
N SER A 494 -25.33 -15.88 94.71
CA SER A 494 -24.14 -16.52 94.14
C SER A 494 -24.00 -17.99 94.59
N ARG A 495 -23.36 -18.82 93.77
CA ARG A 495 -23.09 -20.25 94.01
C ARG A 495 -24.36 -21.14 94.05
N SER A 496 -25.31 -20.89 93.15
CA SER A 496 -26.49 -21.72 92.93
C SER A 496 -26.30 -22.68 91.74
N THR A 497 -26.81 -23.91 91.80
CA THR A 497 -26.81 -24.87 90.68
C THR A 497 -28.22 -25.38 90.40
N ALA A 498 -28.80 -25.04 89.25
CA ALA A 498 -30.14 -25.45 88.83
C ALA A 498 -30.09 -26.14 87.46
N ILE A 499 -30.51 -27.41 87.38
CA ILE A 499 -30.49 -28.20 86.15
C ILE A 499 -31.88 -28.76 85.87
N GLY A 500 -32.58 -28.18 84.90
CA GLY A 500 -33.94 -28.54 84.49
C GLY A 500 -34.81 -27.33 84.15
N PHE A 501 -35.92 -27.56 83.44
CA PHE A 501 -36.87 -26.51 83.07
C PHE A 501 -37.55 -25.93 84.34
N PHE A 502 -37.54 -24.60 84.47
CA PHE A 502 -37.99 -23.86 85.67
C PHE A 502 -37.34 -24.30 87.00
N ALA A 503 -36.18 -24.99 86.94
CA ALA A 503 -35.41 -25.35 88.13
C ALA A 503 -34.99 -24.09 88.90
N MET A 504 -35.37 -24.01 90.18
CA MET A 504 -35.18 -22.81 91.02
C MET A 504 -35.68 -21.49 90.39
N TYR A 505 -36.78 -21.49 89.63
CA TYR A 505 -37.31 -20.28 88.98
C TYR A 505 -37.44 -19.08 89.94
N TYR A 506 -37.99 -19.30 91.14
CA TYR A 506 -38.13 -18.32 92.23
C TYR A 506 -37.03 -18.50 93.30
N ALA A 507 -35.75 -18.52 92.90
CA ALA A 507 -34.65 -18.72 93.85
C ALA A 507 -34.55 -17.60 94.90
N ASP A 508 -34.51 -16.35 94.45
CA ASP A 508 -34.42 -15.15 95.27
C ASP A 508 -34.57 -13.89 94.39
N ASP A 509 -35.55 -13.03 94.66
CA ASP A 509 -35.79 -11.76 93.96
C ASP A 509 -35.13 -10.55 94.66
N ARG A 510 -34.30 -10.79 95.69
CA ARG A 510 -33.65 -9.70 96.44
C ARG A 510 -32.47 -9.09 95.68
N ALA A 511 -32.47 -7.76 95.61
CA ALA A 511 -31.37 -6.94 95.06
C ALA A 511 -30.08 -6.91 95.91
N SER A 512 -30.03 -7.63 97.04
CA SER A 512 -28.84 -7.74 97.90
C SER A 512 -28.34 -9.19 97.95
N GLY A 513 -27.17 -9.45 97.38
CA GLY A 513 -26.65 -10.80 97.18
C GLY A 513 -26.23 -11.54 98.44
N ARG A 514 -26.40 -12.86 98.43
CA ARG A 514 -25.87 -13.81 99.41
C ARG A 514 -25.32 -15.05 98.72
N LEU A 515 -24.38 -15.74 99.36
CA LEU A 515 -24.00 -17.10 98.97
C LEU A 515 -25.18 -18.04 99.26
N SER A 516 -25.70 -18.71 98.23
CA SER A 516 -26.88 -19.58 98.34
C SER A 516 -26.50 -21.03 98.66
N TYR A 517 -25.51 -21.57 97.95
CA TYR A 517 -25.15 -22.99 97.94
C TYR A 517 -26.32 -23.94 97.61
N ASN A 518 -27.36 -23.41 96.97
CA ASN A 518 -28.57 -24.16 96.63
C ASN A 518 -28.35 -25.00 95.36
N THR A 519 -28.64 -26.30 95.43
CA THR A 519 -28.62 -27.21 94.27
C THR A 519 -30.01 -27.80 94.02
N ALA A 520 -30.49 -27.75 92.78
CA ALA A 520 -31.72 -28.39 92.33
C ALA A 520 -31.51 -29.07 90.96
N ILE A 521 -32.05 -30.28 90.81
CA ILE A 521 -32.03 -31.04 89.56
C ILE A 521 -33.42 -31.61 89.31
N GLY A 522 -33.96 -31.40 88.11
CA GLY A 522 -35.31 -31.81 87.70
C GLY A 522 -36.14 -30.65 87.13
N THR A 523 -37.21 -30.98 86.42
CA THR A 523 -38.19 -29.97 85.96
C THR A 523 -39.10 -29.56 87.12
N ARG A 524 -39.49 -28.29 87.14
CA ARG A 524 -40.73 -27.88 87.80
C ARG A 524 -41.89 -28.11 86.81
N LEU A 525 -43.05 -28.48 87.34
CA LEU A 525 -44.35 -28.53 86.66
C LEU A 525 -45.21 -27.34 87.15
#